data_AF-A0A6J4KWB2-F1
#
_entry.id   AF-A0A6J4KWB2-F1
#
_cell.length_a   1.000
_cell.length_b   1.000
_cell.length_c   1.000
_cell.angle_alpha   90.00
_cell.angle_beta   90.00
_cell.angle_gamma   90.00
#
_symmetry.space_group_name_H-M   'P 1'
#
loop_
_entity.id
_entity.type
_entity.pdbx_description
1 polymer ?
#
loop_
_entity_poly.entity_id
_entity_poly.type
_entity_poly.pdbx_seq_one_letter_code
_entity_poly.pdbx_strand_id
1 'polypeptide(L)'
;MHRWIGVPVAAAMLTACVTINVYFPAAEAKEAAREFVEKVIGDEPAAPQDKAPPGRPGAFLETQRSPAAHLAMRVDLWSLVGIGSAHAQSPDITIRTPAIQAIQARMAARFDAELREGFDAGALGFAGDGTIVVRDASKLPLKSRVAVNAAVGDDNRDRKAVYREVAVANGHPEWEDRIREVFARQWIESARSGWWYQSGGAWKQK
;
A
#
# COMPACT_ATOMS: atom_id res chain seq x y z
N MET A 1 52.84 -14.75 -42.02
CA MET A 1 51.50 -14.29 -42.45
C MET A 1 50.47 -15.14 -41.71
N HIS A 2 49.94 -14.66 -40.58
CA HIS A 2 49.01 -15.43 -39.74
C HIS A 2 47.58 -15.20 -40.23
N ARG A 3 46.96 -16.25 -40.77
CA ARG A 3 45.52 -16.26 -41.09
C ARG A 3 44.76 -16.69 -39.84
N TRP A 4 44.10 -15.73 -39.18
CA TRP A 4 43.07 -16.01 -38.18
C TRP A 4 41.80 -16.42 -38.93
N ILE A 5 41.34 -17.66 -38.76
CA ILE A 5 40.07 -18.13 -39.29
C ILE A 5 39.28 -18.78 -38.15
N GLY A 6 38.13 -18.20 -37.86
CA GLY A 6 36.95 -18.92 -37.36
C GLY A 6 36.90 -19.13 -35.86
N VAL A 7 36.42 -18.13 -35.13
CA VAL A 7 35.69 -18.37 -33.88
C VAL A 7 34.44 -19.18 -34.24
N PRO A 8 34.26 -20.42 -33.75
CA PRO A 8 33.00 -21.10 -33.95
C PRO A 8 31.97 -20.39 -33.08
N VAL A 9 30.96 -19.83 -33.74
CA VAL A 9 29.68 -19.39 -33.16
C VAL A 9 28.96 -20.65 -32.64
N ALA A 10 29.47 -21.22 -31.55
CA ALA A 10 28.81 -22.29 -30.83
C ALA A 10 27.94 -21.64 -29.74
N ALA A 11 26.68 -21.45 -30.12
CA ALA A 11 25.52 -21.16 -29.28
C ALA A 11 25.72 -21.31 -27.76
N ALA A 12 25.99 -20.19 -27.08
CA ALA A 12 25.77 -20.07 -25.64
C ALA A 12 24.30 -19.69 -25.38
N MET A 13 23.38 -20.63 -25.58
CA MET A 13 22.01 -20.48 -25.07
C MET A 13 22.03 -20.74 -23.55
N LEU A 14 22.33 -19.69 -22.78
CA LEU A 14 22.16 -19.71 -21.33
C LEU A 14 20.66 -19.64 -21.01
N THR A 15 20.04 -20.81 -20.88
CA THR A 15 18.70 -20.94 -20.29
C THR A 15 18.82 -20.66 -18.80
N ALA A 16 18.70 -19.39 -18.41
CA ALA A 16 18.55 -19.01 -17.02
C ALA A 16 17.17 -19.49 -16.55
N CYS A 17 17.12 -20.65 -15.90
CA CYS A 17 16.04 -20.98 -14.98
C CYS A 17 16.14 -20.00 -13.81
N VAL A 18 15.58 -18.79 -13.99
CA VAL A 18 15.37 -17.89 -12.86
C VAL A 18 14.32 -18.57 -12.00
N THR A 19 14.77 -19.15 -10.89
CA THR A 19 13.89 -19.47 -9.78
C THR A 19 13.39 -18.13 -9.25
N ILE A 20 12.34 -17.57 -9.85
CA ILE A 20 11.63 -16.43 -9.27
C ILE A 20 10.96 -17.00 -8.03
N ASN A 21 11.71 -17.06 -6.94
CA ASN A 21 11.14 -17.26 -5.62
C ASN A 21 10.35 -15.98 -5.37
N VAL A 22 9.06 -16.00 -5.68
CA VAL A 22 8.19 -14.83 -5.50
C VAL A 22 8.07 -14.62 -3.99
N TYR A 23 9.01 -13.86 -3.47
CA TYR A 23 9.05 -13.44 -2.09
C TYR A 23 7.94 -12.42 -1.87
N PHE A 24 7.27 -12.49 -0.72
CA PHE A 24 6.25 -11.52 -0.34
C PHE A 24 6.85 -10.09 -0.35
N PRO A 25 6.33 -9.16 -1.17
CA PRO A 25 6.88 -7.81 -1.32
C PRO A 25 6.56 -6.97 -0.07
N ALA A 26 7.34 -7.16 0.99
CA ALA A 26 7.00 -6.69 2.32
C ALA A 26 7.02 -5.17 2.45
N ALA A 27 7.88 -4.48 1.69
CA ALA A 27 7.99 -3.03 1.71
C ALA A 27 6.78 -2.39 1.01
N GLU A 28 6.45 -2.88 -0.18
CA GLU A 28 5.30 -2.46 -0.97
C GLU A 28 4.00 -2.76 -0.24
N ALA A 29 3.89 -3.94 0.40
CA ALA A 29 2.75 -4.28 1.26
C ALA A 29 2.61 -3.32 2.44
N LYS A 30 3.71 -2.85 3.03
CA LYS A 30 3.68 -1.89 4.13
C LYS A 30 3.16 -0.54 3.66
N GLU A 31 3.67 -0.02 2.53
CA GLU A 31 3.21 1.25 1.98
C GLU A 31 1.74 1.18 1.52
N ALA A 32 1.34 0.08 0.89
CA ALA A 32 -0.05 -0.16 0.50
C ALA A 32 -0.98 -0.22 1.73
N ALA A 33 -0.58 -0.93 2.79
CA ALA A 33 -1.32 -0.97 4.04
C ALA A 33 -1.42 0.42 4.67
N ARG A 34 -0.34 1.20 4.65
CA ARG A 34 -0.33 2.58 5.16
C ARG A 34 -1.35 3.44 4.43
N GLU A 35 -1.28 3.51 3.10
CA GLU A 35 -2.25 4.26 2.31
C GLU A 35 -3.68 3.81 2.61
N PHE A 36 -3.90 2.50 2.70
CA PHE A 36 -5.22 1.95 2.99
C PHE A 36 -5.75 2.43 4.34
N VAL A 37 -4.95 2.27 5.39
CA VAL A 37 -5.31 2.55 6.78
C VAL A 37 -5.51 4.04 7.00
N GLU A 38 -4.62 4.89 6.49
CA GLU A 38 -4.74 6.34 6.61
C GLU A 38 -6.02 6.85 5.93
N LYS A 39 -6.42 6.24 4.80
CA LYS A 39 -7.67 6.60 4.14
C LYS A 39 -8.92 6.22 4.95
N VAL A 40 -8.85 5.13 5.73
CA VAL A 40 -9.96 4.68 6.59
C VAL A 40 -10.04 5.47 7.88
N ILE A 41 -8.90 5.69 8.54
CA ILE A 41 -8.82 6.48 9.78
C ILE A 41 -9.04 7.95 9.50
N GLY A 42 -8.75 8.41 8.27
CA GLY A 42 -8.79 9.79 7.83
C GLY A 42 -7.65 10.61 8.44
N ASP A 43 -7.09 11.55 7.69
CA ASP A 43 -6.47 12.78 8.18
C ASP A 43 -6.68 13.93 7.17
N GLU A 44 -7.73 13.81 6.34
CA GLU A 44 -8.18 14.87 5.45
C GLU A 44 -9.69 15.04 5.61
N PRO A 45 -10.21 16.25 5.94
CA PRO A 45 -11.51 16.63 5.43
C PRO A 45 -11.43 16.51 3.91
N ALA A 46 -12.40 15.83 3.28
CA ALA A 46 -12.46 15.67 1.85
C ALA A 46 -12.11 16.99 1.13
N ALA A 47 -10.91 17.07 0.56
CA ALA A 47 -10.58 18.15 -0.34
C ALA A 47 -11.57 18.05 -1.52
N PRO A 48 -12.21 19.16 -1.93
CA PRO A 48 -13.05 19.17 -3.12
C PRO A 48 -12.23 18.65 -4.30
N GLN A 49 -12.83 17.74 -5.07
CA GLN A 49 -12.29 17.27 -6.33
C GLN A 49 -11.89 18.48 -7.18
N ASP A 50 -10.59 18.66 -7.36
CA ASP A 50 -10.09 19.72 -8.23
C ASP A 50 -10.49 19.41 -9.67
N LYS A 51 -11.29 20.35 -10.15
CA LYS A 51 -11.77 20.58 -11.51
C LYS A 51 -10.68 20.32 -12.54
N ALA A 52 -11.06 19.59 -13.60
CA ALA A 52 -10.33 19.57 -14.86
C ALA A 52 -9.99 21.01 -15.31
N PRO A 53 -8.77 21.30 -15.79
CA PRO A 53 -8.48 22.61 -16.34
C PRO A 53 -9.24 22.80 -17.66
N PRO A 54 -9.90 23.95 -17.86
CA PRO A 54 -10.55 24.26 -19.12
C PRO A 54 -9.49 24.55 -20.19
N GLY A 55 -9.70 23.98 -21.38
CA GLY A 55 -8.96 24.39 -22.57
C GLY A 55 -9.19 25.87 -22.87
N ARG A 56 -8.17 26.51 -23.45
CA ARG A 56 -8.27 27.75 -24.25
C ARG A 56 -6.98 27.96 -25.07
N PRO A 57 -7.03 28.78 -26.15
CA PRO A 57 -6.42 28.50 -27.44
C PRO A 57 -5.05 29.17 -27.58
N GLY A 58 -4.28 28.69 -28.56
CA GLY A 58 -2.87 29.02 -28.70
C GLY A 58 -2.52 30.44 -29.13
N ALA A 59 -1.22 30.73 -29.04
CA ALA A 59 -0.49 31.62 -29.94
C ALA A 59 1.02 31.37 -29.78
N PHE A 60 1.69 31.33 -30.92
CA PHE A 60 3.13 31.40 -31.14
C PHE A 60 3.81 32.50 -30.29
N LEU A 61 4.96 32.19 -29.68
CA LEU A 61 6.13 33.04 -29.90
C LEU A 61 7.44 32.27 -29.70
N GLU A 62 8.26 32.39 -30.72
CA GLU A 62 9.62 31.92 -30.90
C GLU A 62 10.56 32.46 -29.81
N THR A 63 11.39 31.60 -29.22
CA THR A 63 12.66 32.00 -28.60
C THR A 63 13.69 30.89 -28.81
N GLN A 64 14.38 31.00 -29.94
CA GLN A 64 15.84 30.89 -30.07
C GLN A 64 16.52 29.75 -29.31
N ARG A 65 16.57 28.56 -29.95
CA ARG A 65 17.42 27.43 -29.55
C ARG A 65 18.85 27.61 -30.08
N SER A 66 19.83 27.60 -29.19
CA SER A 66 21.26 27.41 -29.52
C SER A 66 21.56 25.90 -29.67
N PRO A 67 22.37 25.44 -30.64
CA PRO A 67 22.52 24.00 -30.93
C PRO A 67 23.60 23.27 -30.10
N ALA A 68 24.17 23.87 -29.06
CA ALA A 68 25.44 23.41 -28.48
C ALA A 68 25.37 22.80 -27.07
N ALA A 69 24.20 22.36 -26.59
CA ALA A 69 24.05 21.83 -25.22
C ALA A 69 23.45 20.41 -25.13
N HIS A 70 23.54 19.60 -26.20
CA HIS A 70 22.94 18.26 -26.26
C HIS A 70 23.93 17.08 -26.19
N LEU A 71 25.23 17.31 -25.96
CA LEU A 71 26.24 16.23 -25.98
C LEU A 71 26.91 15.93 -24.64
N ALA A 72 26.17 16.01 -23.54
CA ALA A 72 26.57 15.41 -22.28
C ALA A 72 25.61 14.26 -21.88
N MET A 73 25.26 13.41 -22.85
CA MET A 73 24.73 12.08 -22.54
C MET A 73 25.86 11.30 -21.88
N ARG A 74 25.71 11.03 -20.58
CA ARG A 74 26.48 10.02 -19.87
C ARG A 74 26.15 8.67 -20.48
N VAL A 75 26.86 8.32 -21.55
CA VAL A 75 26.92 6.94 -22.04
C VAL A 75 27.55 6.13 -20.93
N ASP A 76 26.71 5.36 -20.24
CA ASP A 76 27.17 4.38 -19.29
C ASP A 76 28.00 3.35 -20.05
N LEU A 77 29.32 3.37 -19.86
CA LEU A 77 30.27 2.52 -20.55
C LEU A 77 29.95 1.03 -20.34
N TRP A 78 29.25 0.68 -19.26
CA TRP A 78 28.78 -0.68 -18.97
C TRP A 78 27.67 -1.15 -19.92
N SER A 79 26.86 -0.23 -20.46
CA SER A 79 25.83 -0.55 -21.46
C SER A 79 26.40 -0.99 -22.82
N LEU A 80 27.62 -0.55 -23.14
CA LEU A 80 28.33 -0.93 -24.37
C LEU A 80 28.90 -2.36 -24.31
N VAL A 81 29.04 -2.93 -23.12
CA VAL A 81 29.50 -4.32 -22.90
C VAL A 81 28.31 -5.30 -22.80
N GLY A 82 27.09 -4.85 -23.11
CA GLY A 82 25.89 -5.70 -23.11
C GLY A 82 25.35 -6.03 -21.72
N ILE A 83 25.88 -5.40 -20.66
CA ILE A 83 25.32 -5.47 -19.31
C ILE A 83 24.24 -4.40 -19.23
N GLY A 84 23.04 -4.72 -19.73
CA GLY A 84 21.88 -3.89 -19.50
C GLY A 84 21.62 -3.78 -18.00
N SER A 85 21.28 -2.59 -17.52
CA SER A 85 20.70 -2.44 -16.18
C SER A 85 19.41 -3.23 -16.13
N ALA A 86 19.47 -4.44 -15.55
CA ALA A 86 18.30 -5.19 -15.21
C ALA A 86 17.56 -4.41 -14.13
N HIS A 87 16.58 -3.61 -14.55
CA HIS A 87 15.61 -3.05 -13.63
C HIS A 87 14.83 -4.25 -13.10
N ALA A 88 15.18 -4.71 -11.89
CA ALA A 88 14.35 -5.64 -11.16
C ALA A 88 12.99 -4.97 -11.00
N GLN A 89 12.00 -5.44 -11.75
CA GLN A 89 10.61 -5.10 -11.47
C GLN A 89 10.30 -5.70 -10.11
N SER A 90 10.34 -4.90 -9.04
CA SER A 90 9.84 -5.32 -7.74
C SER A 90 8.39 -5.79 -7.92
N PRO A 91 7.98 -6.89 -7.28
CA PRO A 91 6.58 -7.30 -7.32
C PRO A 91 5.73 -6.18 -6.71
N ASP A 92 4.89 -5.55 -7.53
CA ASP A 92 3.94 -4.54 -7.05
C ASP A 92 2.75 -5.25 -6.41
N ILE A 93 2.34 -4.82 -5.21
CA ILE A 93 1.20 -5.40 -4.52
C ILE A 93 -0.09 -4.70 -4.96
N THR A 94 -0.96 -5.46 -5.62
CA THR A 94 -2.25 -4.96 -6.07
C THR A 94 -3.21 -4.81 -4.89
N ILE A 95 -3.45 -3.55 -4.47
CA ILE A 95 -4.43 -3.21 -3.42
C ILE A 95 -5.60 -2.34 -3.93
N ARG A 96 -5.49 -1.78 -5.14
CA ARG A 96 -6.47 -0.83 -5.70
C ARG A 96 -7.47 -1.49 -6.63
N THR A 97 -7.96 -2.68 -6.29
CA THR A 97 -9.05 -3.31 -7.05
C THR A 97 -10.40 -2.68 -6.69
N PRO A 98 -11.40 -2.72 -7.59
CA PRO A 98 -12.74 -2.22 -7.28
C PRO A 98 -13.36 -2.87 -6.03
N ALA A 99 -13.09 -4.16 -5.82
CA ALA A 99 -13.55 -4.89 -4.64
C ALA A 99 -12.93 -4.33 -3.36
N ILE A 100 -11.60 -4.17 -3.31
CA ILE A 100 -10.88 -3.64 -2.14
C ILE A 100 -11.28 -2.20 -1.87
N GLN A 101 -11.43 -1.36 -2.91
CA GLN A 101 -11.87 0.02 -2.77
C GLN A 101 -13.29 0.13 -2.19
N ALA A 102 -14.20 -0.76 -2.58
CA ALA A 102 -15.53 -0.82 -1.98
C ALA A 102 -15.48 -1.22 -0.50
N ILE A 103 -14.53 -2.09 -0.10
CA ILE A 103 -14.29 -2.39 1.32
C ILE A 103 -13.73 -1.18 2.08
N GLN A 104 -12.75 -0.51 1.50
CA GLN A 104 -12.14 0.66 2.09
C GLN A 104 -13.18 1.76 2.34
N ALA A 105 -14.04 2.03 1.37
CA ALA A 105 -15.07 3.07 1.48
C ALA A 105 -16.08 2.78 2.60
N ARG A 106 -16.56 1.53 2.73
CA ARG A 106 -17.48 1.16 3.82
C ARG A 106 -16.79 1.19 5.19
N MET A 107 -15.52 0.79 5.25
CA MET A 107 -14.74 0.88 6.49
C MET A 107 -14.53 2.33 6.91
N ALA A 108 -14.16 3.23 5.97
CA ALA A 108 -14.00 4.66 6.25
C ALA A 108 -15.30 5.29 6.76
N ALA A 109 -16.42 5.05 6.06
CA ALA A 109 -17.72 5.57 6.47
C ALA A 109 -18.14 5.09 7.86
N ARG A 110 -17.96 3.79 8.17
CA ARG A 110 -18.24 3.24 9.49
C ARG A 110 -17.30 3.79 10.56
N PHE A 111 -16.02 3.94 10.21
CA PHE A 111 -15.02 4.48 11.12
C PHE A 111 -15.43 5.87 11.60
N ASP A 112 -15.77 6.75 10.66
CA ASP A 112 -16.21 8.11 10.95
C ASP A 112 -17.54 8.16 11.71
N ALA A 113 -18.53 7.38 11.30
CA ALA A 113 -19.88 7.48 11.84
C ALA A 113 -20.06 6.80 13.20
N GLU A 114 -19.34 5.70 13.47
CA GLU A 114 -19.67 4.81 14.58
C GLU A 114 -18.48 4.48 15.49
N LEU A 115 -17.24 4.51 14.98
CA LEU A 115 -16.08 4.04 15.73
C LEU A 115 -15.22 5.18 16.29
N ARG A 116 -15.11 6.30 15.57
CA ARG A 116 -14.22 7.42 15.91
C ARG A 116 -14.43 7.93 17.34
N GLU A 117 -15.66 8.24 17.73
CA GLU A 117 -15.97 8.69 19.10
C GLU A 117 -15.56 7.65 20.16
N GLY A 118 -15.69 6.35 19.84
CA GLY A 118 -15.28 5.26 20.72
C GLY A 118 -13.76 5.18 20.90
N PHE A 119 -12.99 5.42 19.84
CA PHE A 119 -11.53 5.53 19.91
C PHE A 119 -11.10 6.78 20.68
N ASP A 120 -11.70 7.92 20.39
CA ASP A 120 -11.38 9.21 21.02
C ASP A 120 -11.71 9.20 22.53
N ALA A 121 -12.79 8.52 22.93
CA ALA A 121 -13.12 8.29 24.35
C ALA A 121 -12.20 7.24 25.01
N GLY A 122 -11.41 6.48 24.24
CA GLY A 122 -10.61 5.37 24.73
C GLY A 122 -11.43 4.15 25.16
N ALA A 123 -12.66 4.04 24.68
CA ALA A 123 -13.52 2.87 24.83
C ALA A 123 -13.11 1.73 23.89
N LEU A 124 -12.64 2.08 22.69
CA LEU A 124 -12.13 1.18 21.68
C LEU A 124 -10.59 1.17 21.67
N GLY A 125 -10.02 0.12 21.13
CA GLY A 125 -8.60 0.04 20.84
C GLY A 125 -8.28 -1.03 19.81
N PHE A 126 -7.08 -0.95 19.23
CA PHE A 126 -6.55 -1.96 18.33
C PHE A 126 -5.91 -3.12 19.13
N ALA A 127 -6.38 -4.35 18.92
CA ALA A 127 -5.74 -5.54 19.46
C ALA A 127 -4.44 -5.85 18.71
N GLY A 128 -3.63 -6.78 19.25
CA GLY A 128 -2.32 -7.10 18.70
C GLY A 128 -2.36 -7.70 17.29
N ASP A 129 -3.50 -8.26 16.88
CA ASP A 129 -3.77 -8.79 15.54
C ASP A 129 -4.39 -7.76 14.59
N GLY A 130 -4.48 -6.49 15.00
CA GLY A 130 -5.04 -5.40 14.20
C GLY A 130 -6.55 -5.33 14.18
N THR A 131 -7.26 -6.17 14.94
CA THR A 131 -8.72 -6.05 15.09
C THR A 131 -9.09 -4.94 16.06
N ILE A 132 -10.33 -4.44 15.97
CA ILE A 132 -10.88 -3.49 16.93
C ILE A 132 -11.54 -4.25 18.08
N VAL A 133 -11.32 -3.81 19.31
CA VAL A 133 -11.93 -4.37 20.51
C VAL A 133 -12.56 -3.26 21.35
N VAL A 134 -13.73 -3.56 21.93
CA VAL A 134 -14.31 -2.73 23.01
C VAL A 134 -13.52 -3.01 24.30
N ARG A 135 -12.55 -2.16 24.58
CA ARG A 135 -11.67 -2.25 25.75
C ARG A 135 -12.39 -1.84 27.03
N ASP A 136 -13.17 -0.76 26.96
CA ASP A 136 -13.85 -0.18 28.12
C ASP A 136 -15.23 0.36 27.73
N ALA A 137 -16.25 -0.49 27.85
CA ALA A 137 -17.63 -0.12 27.53
C ALA A 137 -18.20 0.96 28.47
N SER A 138 -17.61 1.18 29.65
CA SER A 138 -18.09 2.20 30.60
C SER A 138 -17.94 3.62 30.04
N LYS A 139 -16.99 3.81 29.13
CA LYS A 139 -16.72 5.07 28.42
C LYS A 139 -17.66 5.35 27.25
N LEU A 140 -18.53 4.41 26.91
CA LEU A 140 -19.57 4.59 25.88
C LEU A 140 -20.91 4.95 26.52
N PRO A 141 -21.64 5.96 25.98
CA PRO A 141 -23.04 6.20 26.31
C PRO A 141 -23.88 4.93 26.17
N LEU A 142 -24.77 4.65 27.13
CA LEU A 142 -25.57 3.42 27.12
C LEU A 142 -26.33 3.21 25.78
N LYS A 143 -26.86 4.29 25.20
CA LYS A 143 -27.60 4.26 23.93
C LYS A 143 -26.75 3.89 22.71
N SER A 144 -25.43 4.10 22.72
CA SER A 144 -24.55 3.81 21.58
C SER A 144 -23.89 2.45 21.65
N ARG A 145 -23.88 1.78 22.82
CA ARG A 145 -23.14 0.52 23.03
C ARG A 145 -23.51 -0.59 22.05
N VAL A 146 -24.79 -0.74 21.71
CA VAL A 146 -25.24 -1.78 20.77
C VAL A 146 -24.72 -1.50 19.36
N ALA A 147 -24.87 -0.25 18.89
CA ALA A 147 -24.38 0.18 17.58
C ALA A 147 -22.86 0.01 17.48
N VAL A 148 -22.10 0.49 18.47
CA VAL A 148 -20.64 0.37 18.49
C VAL A 148 -20.17 -1.09 18.48
N ASN A 149 -20.81 -1.98 19.25
CA ASN A 149 -20.45 -3.40 19.21
C ASN A 149 -20.72 -4.04 17.84
N ALA A 150 -21.83 -3.69 17.19
CA ALA A 150 -22.12 -4.13 15.84
C ALA A 150 -21.08 -3.59 14.84
N ALA A 151 -20.77 -2.30 14.91
CA ALA A 151 -19.76 -1.65 14.08
C ALA A 151 -18.38 -2.30 14.22
N VAL A 152 -17.96 -2.63 15.45
CA VAL A 152 -16.70 -3.35 15.72
C VAL A 152 -16.71 -4.72 15.05
N GLY A 153 -17.81 -5.47 15.18
CA GLY A 153 -17.96 -6.76 14.53
C GLY A 153 -17.90 -6.67 13.01
N ASP A 154 -18.54 -5.67 12.44
CA ASP A 154 -18.62 -5.42 10.99
C ASP A 154 -17.28 -4.99 10.41
N ASP A 155 -16.57 -4.08 11.08
CA ASP A 155 -15.23 -3.64 10.68
C ASP A 155 -14.22 -4.78 10.71
N ASN A 156 -14.28 -5.63 11.74
CA ASN A 156 -13.42 -6.80 11.84
C ASN A 156 -13.70 -7.86 10.75
N ARG A 157 -14.93 -7.97 10.25
CA ARG A 157 -15.25 -8.81 9.08
C ARG A 157 -14.67 -8.20 7.80
N ASP A 158 -14.75 -6.89 7.67
CA ASP A 158 -14.20 -6.16 6.52
C ASP A 158 -12.67 -6.23 6.44
N ARG A 159 -11.97 -6.09 7.58
CA ARG A 159 -10.52 -6.30 7.66
C ARG A 159 -10.11 -7.66 7.11
N LYS A 160 -10.76 -8.73 7.57
CA LYS A 160 -10.52 -10.10 7.09
C LYS A 160 -10.78 -10.23 5.59
N ALA A 161 -11.85 -9.61 5.10
CA ALA A 161 -12.15 -9.61 3.68
C ALA A 161 -11.06 -8.91 2.87
N VAL A 162 -10.58 -7.73 3.29
CA VAL A 162 -9.49 -7.01 2.61
C VAL A 162 -8.24 -7.89 2.50
N TYR A 163 -7.82 -8.54 3.58
CA TYR A 163 -6.60 -9.35 3.55
C TYR A 163 -6.69 -10.49 2.54
N ARG A 164 -7.84 -11.16 2.49
CA ARG A 164 -8.12 -12.20 1.50
C ARG A 164 -8.18 -11.64 0.08
N GLU A 165 -8.90 -10.54 -0.15
CA GLU A 165 -9.02 -9.93 -1.48
C GLU A 165 -7.67 -9.44 -2.01
N VAL A 166 -6.80 -8.90 -1.14
CA VAL A 166 -5.42 -8.54 -1.51
C VAL A 166 -4.64 -9.80 -1.90
N ALA A 167 -4.70 -10.86 -1.11
CA ALA A 167 -4.01 -12.12 -1.41
C ALA A 167 -4.45 -12.69 -2.78
N VAL A 168 -5.77 -12.74 -3.02
CA VAL A 168 -6.37 -13.24 -4.27
C VAL A 168 -6.03 -12.33 -5.46
N ALA A 169 -6.12 -11.01 -5.31
CA ALA A 169 -5.79 -10.05 -6.37
C ALA A 169 -4.33 -10.12 -6.81
N ASN A 170 -3.44 -10.58 -5.93
CA ASN A 170 -2.02 -10.78 -6.22
C ASN A 170 -1.70 -12.21 -6.68
N GLY A 171 -2.70 -13.10 -6.82
CA GLY A 171 -2.47 -14.49 -7.23
C GLY A 171 -1.78 -15.36 -6.17
N HIS A 172 -1.71 -14.88 -4.93
CA HIS A 172 -1.03 -15.55 -3.81
C HIS A 172 -1.95 -15.65 -2.58
N PRO A 173 -2.96 -16.53 -2.58
CA PRO A 173 -3.83 -16.75 -1.42
C PRO A 173 -3.08 -17.10 -0.14
N GLU A 174 -1.92 -17.75 -0.26
CA GLU A 174 -1.02 -18.11 0.84
C GLU A 174 -0.40 -16.89 1.54
N TRP A 175 -0.47 -15.69 0.94
CA TRP A 175 0.02 -14.46 1.57
C TRP A 175 -0.95 -13.86 2.58
N GLU A 176 -2.18 -14.36 2.72
CA GLU A 176 -3.22 -13.74 3.56
C GLU A 176 -2.73 -13.48 5.00
N ASP A 177 -2.10 -14.47 5.65
CA ASP A 177 -1.62 -14.32 7.02
C ASP A 177 -0.50 -13.27 7.11
N ARG A 178 0.39 -13.22 6.12
CA ARG A 178 1.48 -12.24 6.07
C ARG A 178 0.95 -10.82 5.80
N ILE A 179 -0.06 -10.70 4.94
CA ILE A 179 -0.78 -9.45 4.69
C ILE A 179 -1.44 -8.97 5.99
N ARG A 180 -2.14 -9.88 6.69
CA ARG A 180 -2.76 -9.58 7.99
C ARG A 180 -1.74 -9.04 8.99
N GLU A 181 -0.56 -9.65 9.12
CA GLU A 181 0.50 -9.15 10.00
C GLU A 181 0.96 -7.73 9.62
N VAL A 182 1.12 -7.44 8.33
CA VAL A 182 1.51 -6.10 7.85
C VAL A 182 0.45 -5.07 8.21
N PHE A 183 -0.81 -5.36 7.91
CA PHE A 183 -1.91 -4.46 8.24
C PHE A 183 -2.11 -4.30 9.75
N ALA A 184 -1.97 -5.37 10.54
CA ALA A 184 -2.11 -5.31 11.98
C ALA A 184 -1.14 -4.32 12.61
N ARG A 185 0.14 -4.39 12.20
CA ARG A 185 1.14 -3.40 12.60
C ARG A 185 0.75 -2.00 12.14
N GLN A 186 0.30 -1.85 10.90
CA GLN A 186 -0.07 -0.55 10.36
C GLN A 186 -1.25 0.10 11.11
N TRP A 187 -2.30 -0.65 11.44
CA TRP A 187 -3.42 -0.14 12.25
C TRP A 187 -2.97 0.39 13.61
N ILE A 188 -2.05 -0.31 14.26
CA ILE A 188 -1.45 0.11 15.53
C ILE A 188 -0.52 1.32 15.33
N GLU A 189 0.27 1.35 14.26
CA GLU A 189 1.16 2.47 13.92
C GLU A 189 0.37 3.76 13.69
N SER A 190 -0.75 3.68 12.97
CA SER A 190 -1.69 4.77 12.66
C SER A 190 -2.63 5.15 13.82
N ALA A 191 -2.51 4.51 14.99
CA ALA A 191 -3.23 4.95 16.17
C ALA A 191 -2.83 6.39 16.54
N ARG A 192 -3.82 7.27 16.71
CA ARG A 192 -3.61 8.68 17.09
C ARG A 192 -3.32 8.84 18.57
N SER A 193 -2.76 9.99 18.95
CA SER A 193 -2.52 10.34 20.36
C SER A 193 -3.78 10.14 21.22
N GLY A 194 -3.62 9.46 22.36
CA GLY A 194 -4.73 9.13 23.24
C GLY A 194 -5.48 7.84 22.90
N TRP A 195 -5.27 7.25 21.72
CA TRP A 195 -5.90 5.98 21.36
C TRP A 195 -5.18 4.78 21.98
N TRP A 196 -5.94 3.72 22.23
CA TRP A 196 -5.45 2.51 22.86
C TRP A 196 -5.08 1.44 21.84
N TYR A 197 -3.99 0.74 22.10
CA TYR A 197 -3.54 -0.40 21.29
C TYR A 197 -2.86 -1.45 22.17
N GLN A 198 -2.83 -2.71 21.72
CA GLN A 198 -2.09 -3.77 22.40
C GLN A 198 -0.65 -3.89 21.88
N SER A 199 0.29 -4.09 22.80
CA SER A 199 1.70 -4.35 22.53
C SER A 199 2.24 -5.33 23.55
N GLY A 200 2.69 -6.51 23.10
CA GLY A 200 3.16 -7.58 23.99
C GLY A 200 2.06 -8.11 24.93
N GLY A 201 0.80 -8.09 24.50
CA GLY A 201 -0.35 -8.52 25.30
C GLY A 201 -0.87 -7.48 26.31
N ALA A 202 -0.16 -6.36 26.51
CA ALA A 202 -0.58 -5.27 27.36
C ALA A 202 -1.24 -4.13 26.56
N TRP A 203 -2.24 -3.48 27.14
CA TRP A 203 -2.82 -2.26 26.59
C TRP A 203 -1.90 -1.06 26.85
N LYS A 204 -1.61 -0.30 25.80
CA LYS A 204 -0.87 0.96 25.83
C LYS A 204 -1.73 2.05 25.22
N GLN A 205 -1.48 3.28 25.63
CA GLN A 205 -2.05 4.48 25.02
C GLN A 205 -0.95 5.15 24.18
N LYS A 206 -1.31 5.61 22.99
CA LYS A 206 -0.39 6.34 22.10
C LYS A 206 -0.10 7.74 22.62
#